data_AF-A0A8C9PBV5-F1
#
_entry.id   AF-A0A8C9PBV5-F1
#
_cell.length_a   1.000
_cell.length_b   1.000
_cell.length_c   1.000
_cell.angle_alpha   90.00
_cell.angle_beta   90.00
_cell.angle_gamma   90.00
#
_symmetry.space_group_name_H-M   'P 1'
#
loop_
_entity.id
_entity.type
_entity.pdbx_description
1 polymer ?
#
loop_
_entity_poly.entity_id
_entity_poly.type
_entity_poly.pdbx_seq_one_letter_code
_entity_poly.pdbx_strand_id
1 'polypeptide(L)'
;MLALAELHNKIKEAFEVFDHESNNTVDVREIRTIIRSLGCCPSEGELHDLLRFVEELEPTGYIRYEKFLPVMTKVLLERRYRPIPEDVLLRAFEVLDSAKRGFLTKEELIKHMTEEGDPFSQE
;
A
#
# COMPACT_ATOMS: atom_id res chain seq x y z
N MET A 1 13.16 21.24 10.95
CA MET A 1 12.44 21.95 9.86
C MET A 1 12.72 21.35 8.49
N LEU A 2 13.99 21.16 8.07
CA LEU A 2 14.31 20.63 6.73
C LEU A 2 13.74 19.22 6.44
N ALA A 3 13.85 18.27 7.38
CA ALA A 3 13.36 16.90 7.17
C ALA A 3 11.83 16.79 6.99
N LEU A 4 11.06 17.67 7.64
CA LEU A 4 9.59 17.68 7.49
C LEU A 4 9.18 18.28 6.16
N ALA A 5 9.88 19.33 5.70
CA ALA A 5 9.65 19.91 4.38
C ALA A 5 9.95 18.92 3.27
N GLU A 6 11.07 18.19 3.37
CA GLU A 6 11.41 17.14 2.40
C GLU A 6 10.38 16.00 2.39
N LEU A 7 9.87 15.62 3.57
CA LEU A 7 8.80 14.63 3.69
C LEU A 7 7.51 15.10 2.99
N HIS A 8 7.10 16.35 3.25
CA HIS A 8 5.91 16.91 2.60
C HIS A 8 6.08 17.00 1.08
N ASN A 9 7.28 17.34 0.59
CA ASN A 9 7.56 17.34 -0.84
C ASN A 9 7.40 15.94 -1.44
N LYS A 10 7.94 14.89 -0.80
CA LYS A 10 7.76 13.50 -1.25
C LYS A 10 6.28 13.09 -1.30
N ILE A 11 5.50 13.46 -0.29
CA ILE A 11 4.07 13.20 -0.25
C ILE A 11 3.34 13.95 -1.38
N LYS A 12 3.70 15.22 -1.61
CA LYS A 12 3.11 16.04 -2.68
C LYS A 12 3.42 15.48 -4.06
N GLU A 13 4.68 15.17 -4.33
CA GLU A 13 5.13 14.58 -5.60
C GLU A 13 4.41 13.28 -5.89
N ALA A 14 4.28 12.39 -4.90
CA ALA A 14 3.56 11.12 -5.06
C ALA A 14 2.06 11.33 -5.35
N PHE A 15 1.44 12.35 -4.74
CA PHE A 15 0.02 12.68 -4.95
C PHE A 15 -0.21 13.31 -6.33
N GLU A 16 0.66 14.24 -6.76
CA GLU A 16 0.54 14.97 -8.03
C GLU A 16 0.65 14.08 -9.26
N VAL A 17 1.34 12.94 -9.16
CA VAL A 17 1.38 11.93 -10.24
C VAL A 17 -0.03 11.45 -10.64
N PHE A 18 -0.97 11.45 -9.69
CA PHE A 18 -2.34 10.97 -9.88
C PHE A 18 -3.38 12.11 -9.93
N ASP A 19 -2.99 13.35 -9.61
CA ASP A 19 -3.83 14.55 -9.75
C ASP A 19 -3.79 15.06 -11.20
N HIS A 20 -4.42 14.30 -12.09
CA HIS A 20 -4.40 14.58 -13.53
C HIS A 20 -5.00 15.95 -13.90
N GLU A 21 -5.89 16.48 -13.07
CA GLU A 21 -6.56 17.76 -13.28
C GLU A 21 -5.85 18.93 -12.58
N SER A 22 -4.79 18.66 -11.82
CA SER A 22 -4.07 19.65 -11.00
C SER A 22 -5.00 20.45 -10.08
N ASN A 23 -6.03 19.80 -9.55
CA ASN A 23 -7.07 20.41 -8.71
C ASN A 23 -6.91 20.04 -7.22
N ASN A 24 -5.79 19.41 -6.86
CA ASN A 24 -5.48 18.86 -5.53
C ASN A 24 -6.43 17.76 -5.07
N THR A 25 -6.97 16.99 -6.01
CA THR A 25 -7.79 15.81 -5.70
C THR A 25 -7.33 14.60 -6.51
N VAL A 26 -7.53 13.42 -5.95
CA VAL A 26 -7.30 12.14 -6.65
C VAL A 26 -8.48 11.23 -6.41
N ASP A 27 -8.73 10.33 -7.36
CA ASP A 27 -9.74 9.28 -7.17
C ASP A 27 -9.35 8.38 -5.98
N VAL A 28 -10.33 8.01 -5.16
CA VAL A 28 -10.12 7.14 -4.00
C VAL A 28 -9.44 5.81 -4.36
N ARG A 29 -9.67 5.31 -5.58
CA ARG A 29 -9.09 4.06 -6.10
C ARG A 29 -7.56 4.16 -6.25
N GLU A 30 -7.02 5.35 -6.45
CA GLU A 30 -5.57 5.58 -6.64
C GLU A 30 -4.78 5.65 -5.33
N ILE A 31 -5.47 5.84 -4.19
CA ILE A 31 -4.82 6.03 -2.89
C ILE A 31 -3.91 4.86 -2.51
N ARG A 32 -4.31 3.63 -2.83
CA ARG A 32 -3.47 2.45 -2.59
C ARG A 32 -2.13 2.56 -3.31
N THR A 33 -2.15 2.98 -4.57
CA THR A 33 -0.96 3.10 -5.41
C THR A 33 -0.06 4.23 -4.91
N ILE A 34 -0.65 5.37 -4.51
CA ILE A 34 0.07 6.50 -3.92
C ILE A 34 0.76 6.10 -2.60
N ILE A 35 0.07 5.38 -1.72
CA ILE A 35 0.66 4.91 -0.45
C ILE A 35 1.83 3.94 -0.71
N ARG A 36 1.69 3.05 -1.69
CA ARG A 36 2.76 2.12 -2.09
C ARG A 36 3.96 2.83 -2.72
N SER A 37 3.75 3.88 -3.51
CA SER A 37 4.87 4.67 -4.07
C SER A 37 5.66 5.42 -2.99
N LEU A 38 5.02 5.73 -1.86
CA LEU A 38 5.67 6.25 -0.65
C LEU A 38 6.35 5.17 0.22
N GLY A 39 6.43 3.94 -0.28
CA GLY A 39 7.11 2.83 0.40
C GLY A 39 6.31 2.20 1.54
N CYS A 40 5.00 2.40 1.57
CA CYS A 40 4.11 1.81 2.57
C CYS A 40 3.26 0.68 1.96
N CYS A 41 3.18 -0.46 2.63
CA CYS A 41 2.44 -1.64 2.20
C CYS A 41 1.36 -2.03 3.22
N PRO A 42 0.28 -1.23 3.38
CA PRO A 42 -0.82 -1.61 4.27
C PRO A 42 -1.55 -2.85 3.73
N SER A 43 -2.08 -3.65 4.64
CA SER A 43 -3.09 -4.67 4.31
C SER A 43 -4.41 -4.02 3.86
N GLU A 44 -5.32 -4.81 3.29
CA GLU A 44 -6.63 -4.32 2.85
C GLU A 44 -7.44 -3.68 4.00
N GLY A 45 -7.43 -4.31 5.18
CA GLY A 45 -8.11 -3.76 6.36
C GLY A 45 -7.49 -2.46 6.85
N GLU A 46 -6.16 -2.39 6.91
CA GLU A 46 -5.45 -1.17 7.31
C GLU A 46 -5.62 -0.02 6.31
N LEU A 47 -5.67 -0.33 5.01
CA LEU A 47 -5.97 0.65 3.97
C LEU A 47 -7.40 1.18 4.13
N HIS A 48 -8.37 0.29 4.38
CA HIS A 48 -9.75 0.70 4.61
C HIS A 48 -9.86 1.62 5.84
N ASP A 49 -9.17 1.30 6.93
CA ASP A 49 -9.11 2.17 8.10
C ASP A 49 -8.42 3.50 7.82
N LEU A 50 -7.35 3.52 7.00
CA LEU A 50 -6.69 4.75 6.58
C LEU A 50 -7.63 5.63 5.75
N LEU A 51 -8.38 5.05 4.82
CA LEU A 51 -9.33 5.76 3.97
C LEU A 51 -10.38 6.52 4.78
N ARG A 52 -10.87 5.93 5.87
CA ARG A 52 -11.81 6.59 6.80
C ARG A 52 -11.27 7.90 7.41
N PHE A 53 -9.94 8.08 7.49
CA PHE A 53 -9.34 9.30 8.01
C PHE A 53 -9.13 10.39 6.93
N VAL A 54 -9.13 10.02 5.65
CA VAL A 54 -8.86 10.94 4.53
C VAL A 54 -10.10 11.27 3.70
N GLU A 55 -11.13 10.41 3.75
CA GLU A 55 -12.43 10.66 3.12
C GLU A 55 -13.21 11.77 3.83
N GLU A 56 -14.10 12.41 3.08
CA GLU A 56 -15.08 13.33 3.64
C GLU A 56 -16.22 12.57 4.32
N LEU A 57 -16.99 13.25 5.19
CA LEU A 57 -18.17 12.65 5.85
C LEU A 57 -19.17 12.07 4.84
N GLU A 58 -19.30 12.74 3.70
CA GLU A 58 -20.05 12.25 2.55
C GLU A 58 -19.07 11.78 1.47
N PRO A 59 -19.10 10.51 1.04
CA PRO A 59 -18.19 9.99 0.04
C PRO A 59 -18.36 10.73 -1.29
N THR A 60 -17.33 11.44 -1.73
CA THR A 60 -17.31 12.15 -3.01
C THR A 60 -16.72 11.30 -4.15
N GLY A 61 -16.08 10.18 -3.81
CA GLY A 61 -15.23 9.41 -4.73
C GLY A 61 -13.81 9.98 -4.90
N TYR A 62 -13.52 11.14 -4.29
CA TYR A 62 -12.24 11.84 -4.42
C TYR A 62 -11.65 12.18 -3.05
N ILE A 63 -10.33 12.06 -2.94
CA ILE A 63 -9.57 12.47 -1.76
C ILE A 63 -8.87 13.77 -2.04
N ARG A 64 -9.01 14.74 -1.12
CA ARG A 64 -8.37 16.04 -1.21
C ARG A 64 -6.97 15.99 -0.58
N TYR A 65 -5.99 16.62 -1.22
CA TYR A 65 -4.61 16.63 -0.73
C TYR A 65 -4.49 17.12 0.72
N GLU A 66 -5.29 18.12 1.11
CA GLU A 66 -5.32 18.66 2.47
C GLU A 66 -5.73 17.65 3.55
N LYS A 67 -6.50 16.62 3.20
CA LYS A 67 -6.87 15.51 4.09
C LYS A 67 -5.80 14.43 4.09
N PHE A 68 -5.22 14.16 2.92
CA PHE A 68 -4.21 13.13 2.73
C PHE A 68 -2.89 13.47 3.44
N LEU A 69 -2.38 14.69 3.25
CA LEU A 69 -1.08 15.13 3.78
C LEU A 69 -0.91 14.88 5.29
N PRO A 70 -1.78 15.34 6.20
CA PRO A 70 -1.58 15.15 7.64
C PRO A 70 -1.60 13.67 8.05
N VAL A 71 -2.46 12.86 7.43
CA VAL A 71 -2.54 11.41 7.70
C VAL A 71 -1.28 10.72 7.24
N MET A 72 -0.83 11.00 6.01
CA MET A 72 0.36 10.37 5.44
C MET A 72 1.66 10.82 6.13
N THR A 73 1.75 12.10 6.51
CA THR A 73 2.85 12.61 7.34
C THR A 73 2.97 11.83 8.63
N LYS A 74 1.85 11.59 9.33
CA LYS A 74 1.84 10.78 10.56
C LYS A 74 2.30 9.35 10.30
N VAL A 75 1.76 8.69 9.27
CA VAL A 75 2.13 7.31 8.89
C VAL A 75 3.63 7.18 8.64
N LEU A 76 4.23 8.11 7.90
CA LEU A 76 5.66 8.06 7.56
C LEU A 76 6.57 8.39 8.76
N LEU A 77 6.18 9.37 9.59
CA LEU A 77 6.93 9.70 10.81
C LEU A 77 6.90 8.55 11.83
N GLU A 78 5.74 7.89 11.98
CA GLU A 78 5.56 6.71 12.84
C GLU A 78 6.09 5.42 12.20
N ARG A 79 6.55 5.49 10.94
CA ARG A 79 7.05 4.35 10.15
C ARG A 79 6.07 3.16 10.15
N ARG A 80 4.78 3.45 10.01
CA ARG A 80 3.70 2.47 9.88
C ARG A 80 3.72 1.83 8.49
N TYR A 81 3.12 0.63 8.38
CA TYR A 81 2.97 -0.10 7.12
C TYR A 81 4.28 -0.34 6.38
N ARG A 82 5.37 -0.57 7.12
CA ARG A 82 6.65 -0.88 6.48
C ARG A 82 6.54 -2.18 5.67
N PRO A 83 7.19 -2.27 4.51
CA PRO A 83 7.27 -3.50 3.76
C PRO A 83 7.84 -4.62 4.62
N ILE A 84 7.39 -5.84 4.38
CA ILE A 84 7.97 -7.03 5.01
C ILE A 84 9.46 -7.06 4.61
N PRO A 85 10.39 -7.25 5.57
CA PRO A 85 11.81 -7.35 5.26
C PRO A 85 12.10 -8.42 4.20
N GLU A 86 13.03 -8.14 3.30
CA GLU A 86 13.36 -9.00 2.17
C GLU A 86 13.80 -10.41 2.62
N ASP A 87 14.55 -10.52 3.72
CA ASP A 87 14.99 -11.80 4.28
C ASP A 87 13.82 -12.64 4.83
N VAL A 88 12.75 -11.99 5.28
CA VAL A 88 11.52 -12.67 5.72
C VAL A 88 10.73 -13.14 4.52
N LEU A 89 10.59 -12.30 3.49
CA LEU A 89 9.93 -12.67 2.23
C LEU A 89 10.65 -13.83 1.53
N LEU A 90 11.98 -13.77 1.46
CA LEU A 90 12.80 -14.81 0.85
C LEU A 90 12.63 -16.15 1.59
N ARG A 91 12.68 -16.13 2.93
CA ARG A 91 12.44 -17.36 3.72
C ARG A 91 11.03 -17.90 3.54
N ALA A 92 10.02 -17.04 3.47
CA ALA A 92 8.65 -17.47 3.20
C ALA A 92 8.52 -18.11 1.81
N PHE A 93 9.20 -17.54 0.81
CA PHE A 93 9.27 -18.11 -0.53
C PHE A 93 9.99 -19.47 -0.55
N GLU A 94 11.12 -19.61 0.15
CA GLU A 94 11.87 -20.87 0.26
C GLU A 94 11.06 -22.01 0.92
N VAL A 95 10.11 -21.68 1.80
CA VAL A 95 9.18 -22.67 2.37
C VAL A 95 8.27 -23.25 1.29
N LEU A 96 7.83 -22.44 0.32
CA LEU A 96 7.00 -22.87 -0.80
C LEU A 96 7.85 -23.61 -1.85
N ASP A 97 9.05 -23.10 -2.17
CA ASP A 97 9.98 -23.72 -3.12
C ASP A 97 10.84 -24.81 -2.45
N SER A 98 10.18 -25.88 -2.01
CA SER A 98 10.84 -27.04 -1.38
C SER A 98 11.95 -27.68 -2.23
N ALA A 99 11.86 -27.53 -3.56
CA ALA A 99 12.85 -28.03 -4.52
C ALA A 99 14.06 -27.09 -4.69
N LYS A 100 14.05 -25.89 -4.11
CA LYS A 100 15.11 -24.87 -4.19
C LYS A 100 15.47 -24.48 -5.62
N ARG A 101 14.48 -24.32 -6.47
CA ARG A 101 14.63 -23.93 -7.88
C ARG A 101 14.82 -22.44 -8.07
N GLY A 102 14.48 -21.63 -7.07
CA GLY A 102 14.45 -20.16 -7.12
C GLY A 102 13.20 -19.60 -7.80
N PHE A 103 12.20 -20.44 -8.10
CA PHE A 103 10.93 -20.04 -8.72
C PHE A 103 9.81 -21.01 -8.38
N LEU A 104 8.57 -20.50 -8.33
CA LEU A 104 7.36 -21.30 -8.27
C LEU A 104 6.67 -21.28 -9.63
N THR A 105 6.23 -22.44 -10.08
CA THR A 105 5.32 -22.58 -11.22
C THR A 105 3.92 -22.08 -10.84
N LYS A 106 3.11 -21.76 -11.84
CA LYS A 106 1.71 -21.34 -11.61
C LYS A 106 0.93 -22.43 -10.87
N GLU A 107 1.16 -23.68 -11.24
CA GLU A 107 0.49 -24.86 -10.67
C GLU A 107 0.87 -25.05 -9.19
N GLU A 108 2.16 -24.91 -8.86
CA GLU A 108 2.65 -24.94 -7.47
C GLU A 108 2.01 -23.81 -6.66
N LEU A 109 2.00 -22.57 -7.17
CA LEU A 109 1.41 -21.43 -6.48
C LEU A 109 -0.09 -21.61 -6.23
N ILE A 110 -0.86 -22.04 -7.24
CA ILE A 110 -2.29 -22.32 -7.09
C ILE A 110 -2.51 -23.37 -6.00
N LYS A 111 -1.77 -24.48 -6.06
CA LYS A 111 -1.87 -25.56 -5.07
C LYS A 111 -1.66 -25.03 -3.66
N HIS A 112 -0.57 -24.28 -3.42
CA HIS A 112 -0.30 -23.69 -2.10
C HIS A 112 -1.43 -22.75 -1.66
N MET A 113 -1.94 -21.90 -2.54
CA MET A 113 -3.02 -20.95 -2.21
C MET A 113 -4.39 -21.61 -1.93
N THR A 114 -4.63 -22.82 -2.44
CA THR A 114 -5.91 -23.53 -2.27
C THR A 114 -5.87 -24.62 -1.20
N GLU A 115 -4.70 -25.22 -0.95
CA GLU A 115 -4.56 -26.39 -0.08
C GLU A 115 -3.86 -26.09 1.26
N GLU A 116 -3.10 -24.99 1.35
CA GLU A 116 -2.29 -24.65 2.53
C GLU A 116 -2.75 -23.33 3.16
N GLY A 117 -3.21 -23.38 4.42
CA GLY A 117 -3.72 -22.20 5.15
C GLY A 117 -5.23 -21.98 4.97
N ASP A 118 -5.67 -20.73 4.98
CA ASP A 118 -7.06 -20.36 4.66
C ASP A 118 -7.23 -20.34 3.13
N PRO A 119 -8.02 -21.26 2.55
CA PRO A 119 -8.13 -21.38 1.09
C PRO A 119 -8.66 -20.10 0.47
N PHE A 120 -8.00 -19.62 -0.57
CA PHE A 120 -8.54 -18.54 -1.39
C PHE A 120 -9.78 -19.06 -2.13
N SER A 121 -10.97 -18.56 -1.77
CA SER A 121 -12.17 -18.82 -2.57
C SER A 121 -12.05 -18.09 -3.91
N GLN A 122 -12.30 -18.79 -5.01
CA GLN A 122 -12.55 -18.12 -6.29
C GLN A 122 -13.87 -17.36 -6.14
N GLU A 123 -13.79 -16.04 -5.97
CA GLU A 123 -14.92 -15.16 -6.29
C GLU A 123 -15.09 -15.05 -7.80
#